data_AF-A0A7X0IRV5-F1
#
_entry.id   AF-A0A7X0IRV5-F1
#
_cell.length_a   1.000
_cell.length_b   1.000
_cell.length_c   1.000
_cell.angle_alpha   90.00
_cell.angle_beta   90.00
_cell.angle_gamma   90.00
#
_symmetry.space_group_name_H-M   'P 1'
#
loop_
_entity.id
_entity.type
_entity.pdbx_description
1 polymer ?
#
loop_
_entity_poly.entity_id
_entity_poly.type
_entity_poly.pdbx_seq_one_letter_code
_entity_poly.pdbx_strand_id
1 'polypeptide(L)'
;MSPTAPSPRILVIGTGDTKSDELQFMASVIAEAGGRPVMVDVSILGDPPYVPDFSRHDIAKAANTTIEAIAESGDENSAMAGMAAGATALTKRLYEDGLVDGIIVLGGTMGTDLALDVAAVLPLGVPKFVVSTIAYSHLIPPERIAPDLMMILWAGGLYGLNDICRSVLSQACGAVVGAAKHGTRTDRQRPLIGMTSLGSSCLKYMKYLRPELEKRGYEVAIFHATGMGGRAYEAIASQRGFAAVFDFCIQEVSNHHYDTVVTSGPDRLENAGRTGIPQIVAPGAVDMVDLQAWRPLPDILAERPYHAHNRLIASVTTSPEGRREVAQLIGRKLARADARVAFLLPTEGIQEWDKPNEPLHDPDGLAAFVEEMRRAIPPSVALEEVDAHINSPAFSAAALAVFDKWVAEGVIPEGRP
;
A
#
# COMPACT_ATOMS: atom_id res chain seq x y z
N MET A 1 -11.97 4.36 -39.89
CA MET A 1 -11.98 3.31 -38.85
C MET A 1 -10.67 3.44 -38.10
N SER A 2 -10.69 3.92 -36.84
CA SER A 2 -9.48 3.87 -36.00
C SER A 2 -9.03 2.42 -35.87
N PRO A 3 -7.72 2.12 -35.89
CA PRO A 3 -7.26 0.76 -35.65
C PRO A 3 -7.85 0.29 -34.32
N THR A 4 -8.60 -0.81 -34.34
CA THR A 4 -9.14 -1.45 -33.13
C THR A 4 -7.95 -1.74 -32.23
N ALA A 5 -7.92 -1.14 -31.05
CA ALA A 5 -6.88 -1.42 -30.06
C ALA A 5 -6.78 -2.94 -29.86
N PRO A 6 -5.57 -3.50 -29.76
CA PRO A 6 -5.40 -4.95 -29.57
C PRO A 6 -6.15 -5.42 -28.32
N SER A 7 -6.76 -6.60 -28.39
CA SER A 7 -7.48 -7.19 -27.26
C SER A 7 -6.52 -7.36 -26.06
N PRO A 8 -6.87 -6.85 -24.86
CA PRO A 8 -6.00 -6.95 -23.70
C PRO A 8 -5.80 -8.40 -23.30
N ARG A 9 -4.59 -8.76 -22.89
CA ARG A 9 -4.24 -10.12 -22.48
C ARG A 9 -4.32 -10.24 -20.98
N ILE A 10 -5.18 -11.13 -20.52
CA ILE A 10 -5.46 -11.31 -19.10
C ILE A 10 -4.89 -12.66 -18.67
N LEU A 11 -3.93 -12.65 -17.76
CA LEU A 11 -3.44 -13.88 -17.14
C LEU A 11 -4.53 -14.43 -16.22
N VAL A 12 -4.98 -15.66 -16.50
CA VAL A 12 -5.94 -16.41 -15.70
C VAL A 12 -5.15 -17.45 -14.92
N ILE A 13 -4.95 -17.19 -13.62
CA ILE A 13 -4.09 -18.00 -12.76
C ILE A 13 -4.94 -18.82 -11.79
N GLY A 14 -4.70 -20.12 -11.72
CA GLY A 14 -5.35 -20.99 -10.75
C GLY A 14 -4.86 -22.43 -10.81
N THR A 15 -5.36 -23.27 -9.92
CA THR A 15 -5.03 -24.70 -9.83
C THR A 15 -5.93 -25.50 -10.78
N GLY A 16 -5.44 -25.74 -11.99
CA GLY A 16 -6.20 -26.38 -13.07
C GLY A 16 -6.55 -27.85 -12.81
N ASP A 17 -5.78 -28.55 -11.97
CA ASP A 17 -6.06 -29.92 -11.53
C ASP A 17 -7.32 -30.07 -10.67
N THR A 18 -7.77 -28.97 -10.03
CA THR A 18 -8.90 -28.97 -9.08
C THR A 18 -10.02 -28.04 -9.48
N LYS A 19 -9.73 -26.96 -10.24
CA LYS A 19 -10.67 -25.89 -10.61
C LYS A 19 -10.77 -25.69 -12.13
N SER A 20 -10.67 -26.78 -12.89
CA SER A 20 -10.66 -26.74 -14.36
C SER A 20 -11.91 -26.12 -14.97
N ASP A 21 -13.08 -26.40 -14.41
CA ASP A 21 -14.36 -25.94 -14.94
C ASP A 21 -14.52 -24.44 -14.72
N GLU A 22 -14.15 -23.96 -13.55
CA GLU A 22 -14.16 -22.55 -13.20
C GLU A 22 -13.18 -21.74 -14.05
N LEU A 23 -11.95 -22.22 -14.22
CA LEU A 23 -10.92 -21.53 -15.01
C LEU A 23 -11.29 -21.47 -16.50
N GLN A 24 -11.84 -22.54 -17.07
CA GLN A 24 -12.32 -22.53 -18.45
C GLN A 24 -13.53 -21.61 -18.63
N PHE A 25 -14.44 -21.56 -17.66
CA PHE A 25 -15.54 -20.60 -17.67
C PHE A 25 -15.05 -19.15 -17.60
N MET A 26 -14.07 -18.85 -16.73
CA MET A 26 -13.46 -17.52 -16.67
C MET A 26 -12.82 -17.15 -18.03
N ALA A 27 -12.09 -18.08 -18.64
CA ALA A 27 -11.48 -17.88 -19.95
C ALA A 27 -12.52 -17.56 -21.03
N SER A 28 -13.66 -18.27 -21.05
CA SER A 28 -14.73 -18.01 -22.02
C SER A 28 -15.33 -16.62 -21.82
N VAL A 29 -15.61 -16.21 -20.57
CA VAL A 29 -16.16 -14.88 -20.28
C VAL A 29 -15.17 -13.77 -20.67
N ILE A 30 -13.88 -13.95 -20.41
CA ILE A 30 -12.84 -12.98 -20.82
C ILE A 30 -12.80 -12.82 -22.34
N ALA A 31 -12.87 -13.94 -23.08
CA ALA A 31 -12.91 -13.93 -24.54
C ALA A 31 -14.17 -13.22 -25.08
N GLU A 32 -15.35 -13.52 -24.52
CA GLU A 32 -16.62 -12.87 -24.87
C GLU A 32 -16.61 -11.36 -24.57
N ALA A 33 -15.97 -10.95 -23.48
CA ALA A 33 -15.75 -9.54 -23.15
C ALA A 33 -14.73 -8.85 -24.07
N GLY A 34 -14.12 -9.58 -25.00
CA GLY A 34 -13.14 -9.10 -25.98
C GLY A 34 -11.75 -8.88 -25.39
N GLY A 35 -11.38 -9.64 -24.35
CA GLY A 35 -9.99 -9.85 -23.94
C GLY A 35 -9.42 -11.14 -24.54
N ARG A 36 -8.13 -11.40 -24.33
CA ARG A 36 -7.49 -12.69 -24.63
C ARG A 36 -7.09 -13.35 -23.31
N PRO A 37 -7.72 -14.47 -22.89
CA PRO A 37 -7.26 -15.20 -21.73
C PRO A 37 -5.88 -15.82 -22.02
N VAL A 38 -5.00 -15.80 -21.02
CA VAL A 38 -3.70 -16.47 -21.01
C VAL A 38 -3.69 -17.39 -19.80
N MET A 39 -3.82 -18.70 -20.03
CA MET A 39 -4.03 -19.69 -18.98
C MET A 39 -2.72 -20.04 -18.30
N VAL A 40 -2.66 -19.87 -16.97
CA VAL A 40 -1.49 -20.16 -16.15
C VAL A 40 -1.88 -21.16 -15.08
N ASP A 41 -1.31 -22.35 -15.15
CA ASP A 41 -1.57 -23.42 -14.19
C ASP A 41 -0.55 -23.39 -13.05
N VAL A 42 -1.05 -23.27 -11.83
CA VAL A 42 -0.24 -23.29 -10.60
C VAL A 42 -0.50 -24.53 -9.74
N SER A 43 -1.02 -25.60 -10.34
CA SER A 43 -1.20 -26.90 -9.68
C SER A 43 0.12 -27.56 -9.29
N ILE A 44 0.10 -28.29 -8.17
CA ILE A 44 1.28 -29.01 -7.65
C ILE A 44 1.20 -30.51 -7.94
N LEU A 45 0.00 -31.10 -7.81
CA LEU A 45 -0.17 -32.55 -7.79
C LEU A 45 -0.56 -33.11 -9.16
N GLY A 46 -1.60 -32.56 -9.78
CA GLY A 46 -2.08 -33.01 -11.08
C GLY A 46 -1.76 -32.08 -12.23
N ASP A 47 -2.00 -32.57 -13.45
CA ASP A 47 -2.13 -31.73 -14.63
C ASP A 47 -3.61 -31.40 -14.87
N PRO A 48 -3.94 -30.20 -15.38
CA PRO A 48 -5.29 -29.87 -15.80
C PRO A 48 -5.77 -30.74 -16.98
N PRO A 49 -7.09 -30.90 -17.18
CA PRO A 49 -7.67 -31.57 -18.34
C PRO A 49 -7.61 -30.73 -19.64
N TYR A 50 -6.83 -29.65 -19.65
CA TYR A 50 -6.62 -28.74 -20.78
C TYR A 50 -5.13 -28.36 -20.86
N VAL A 51 -4.69 -27.82 -22.00
CA VAL A 51 -3.31 -27.34 -22.17
C VAL A 51 -3.23 -25.86 -21.79
N PRO A 52 -2.56 -25.48 -20.69
CA PRO A 52 -2.37 -24.07 -20.34
C PRO A 52 -1.32 -23.42 -21.25
N ASP A 53 -1.35 -22.10 -21.36
CA ASP A 53 -0.30 -21.33 -22.05
C ASP A 53 1.03 -21.40 -21.28
N PHE A 54 0.95 -21.46 -19.95
CA PHE A 54 2.08 -21.70 -19.04
C PHE A 54 1.72 -22.79 -18.03
N SER A 55 2.49 -23.86 -18.03
CA SER A 55 2.28 -25.03 -17.18
C SER A 55 2.90 -24.86 -15.79
N ARG A 56 2.52 -25.73 -14.84
CA ARG A 56 3.20 -25.90 -13.55
C ARG A 56 4.72 -26.08 -13.67
N HIS A 57 5.22 -26.68 -14.75
CA HIS A 57 6.66 -26.82 -15.00
C HIS A 57 7.33 -25.49 -15.39
N ASP A 58 6.64 -24.64 -16.15
CA ASP A 58 7.12 -23.30 -16.49
C ASP A 58 7.20 -22.41 -15.24
N ILE A 59 6.22 -22.57 -14.32
CA ILE A 59 6.20 -21.90 -13.02
C ILE A 59 7.38 -22.34 -12.16
N ALA A 60 7.58 -23.65 -11.99
CA ALA A 60 8.70 -24.17 -11.22
C ALA A 60 10.05 -23.72 -11.81
N LYS A 61 10.18 -23.73 -13.14
CA LYS A 61 11.37 -23.23 -13.84
C LYS A 61 11.60 -21.74 -13.60
N ALA A 62 10.54 -20.92 -13.56
CA ALA A 62 10.65 -19.49 -13.24
C ALA A 62 11.13 -19.26 -11.79
N ALA A 63 10.86 -20.21 -10.88
CA ALA A 63 11.44 -20.27 -9.54
C ALA A 63 12.84 -20.90 -9.47
N ASN A 64 13.48 -21.18 -10.62
CA ASN A 64 14.77 -21.87 -10.72
C ASN A 64 14.80 -23.25 -10.03
N THR A 65 13.68 -23.97 -10.09
CA THR A 65 13.53 -25.32 -9.53
C THR A 65 12.72 -26.22 -10.48
N THR A 66 12.31 -27.39 -10.01
CA THR A 66 11.40 -28.31 -10.72
C THR A 66 10.13 -28.54 -9.92
N ILE A 67 9.07 -29.00 -10.59
CA ILE A 67 7.79 -29.22 -9.92
C ILE A 67 7.85 -30.40 -8.95
N GLU A 68 8.72 -31.38 -9.22
CA GLU A 68 9.00 -32.51 -8.35
C GLU A 68 9.62 -32.03 -7.03
N ALA A 69 10.63 -31.16 -7.11
CA ALA A 69 11.25 -30.57 -5.92
C ALA A 69 10.26 -29.74 -5.09
N ILE A 70 9.33 -29.03 -5.74
CA ILE A 70 8.25 -28.30 -5.05
C ILE A 70 7.29 -29.28 -4.37
N ALA A 71 6.87 -30.34 -5.06
CA ALA A 71 5.98 -31.36 -4.49
C ALA A 71 6.62 -32.13 -3.33
N GLU A 72 7.94 -32.31 -3.35
CA GLU A 72 8.73 -32.98 -2.29
C GLU A 72 9.16 -32.04 -1.16
N SER A 73 8.76 -30.75 -1.18
CA SER A 73 9.19 -29.74 -0.19
C SER A 73 8.66 -29.97 1.23
N GLY A 74 7.73 -30.91 1.41
CA GLY A 74 7.33 -31.47 2.71
C GLY A 74 5.89 -31.16 3.11
N ASP A 75 5.40 -29.96 2.84
CA ASP A 75 4.04 -29.52 3.19
C ASP A 75 3.43 -28.57 2.16
N GLU A 76 2.11 -28.37 2.24
CA GLU A 76 1.34 -27.53 1.33
C GLU A 76 1.79 -26.06 1.32
N ASN A 77 2.24 -25.53 2.46
CA ASN A 77 2.69 -24.15 2.58
C ASN A 77 4.00 -23.95 1.83
N SER A 78 4.99 -24.80 2.10
CA SER A 78 6.29 -24.78 1.42
C SER A 78 6.14 -24.94 -0.09
N ALA A 79 5.27 -25.86 -0.53
CA ALA A 79 5.02 -26.09 -1.94
C ALA A 79 4.34 -24.87 -2.61
N MET A 80 3.30 -24.30 -1.98
CA MET A 80 2.61 -23.11 -2.51
C MET A 80 3.50 -21.87 -2.51
N ALA A 81 4.38 -21.69 -1.53
CA ALA A 81 5.37 -20.62 -1.52
C ALA A 81 6.34 -20.73 -2.72
N GLY A 82 6.78 -21.95 -3.06
CA GLY A 82 7.58 -22.22 -4.25
C GLY A 82 6.83 -21.87 -5.55
N MET A 83 5.55 -22.25 -5.65
CA MET A 83 4.70 -21.89 -6.79
C MET A 83 4.44 -20.39 -6.86
N ALA A 84 4.25 -19.71 -5.73
CA ALA A 84 4.06 -18.27 -5.67
C ALA A 84 5.29 -17.51 -6.16
N ALA A 85 6.49 -17.92 -5.75
CA ALA A 85 7.74 -17.36 -6.25
C ALA A 85 7.86 -17.50 -7.78
N GLY A 86 7.54 -18.68 -8.31
CA GLY A 86 7.57 -18.96 -9.75
C GLY A 86 6.53 -18.15 -10.53
N ALA A 87 5.29 -18.10 -10.04
CA ALA A 87 4.19 -17.36 -10.68
C ALA A 87 4.47 -15.85 -10.67
N THR A 88 5.05 -15.33 -9.59
CA THR A 88 5.47 -13.94 -9.46
C THR A 88 6.57 -13.61 -10.48
N ALA A 89 7.63 -14.42 -10.55
CA ALA A 89 8.72 -14.23 -11.50
C ALA A 89 8.24 -14.30 -12.96
N LEU A 90 7.38 -15.28 -13.28
CA LEU A 90 6.79 -15.41 -14.60
C LEU A 90 5.94 -14.19 -14.95
N THR A 91 5.04 -13.78 -14.06
CA THR A 91 4.12 -12.64 -14.28
C THR A 91 4.89 -11.35 -14.51
N LYS A 92 5.93 -11.09 -13.70
CA LYS A 92 6.83 -9.94 -13.87
C LYS A 92 7.47 -9.93 -15.26
N ARG A 93 8.08 -11.05 -15.66
CA ARG A 93 8.71 -11.19 -16.98
C ARG A 93 7.71 -10.95 -18.12
N LEU A 94 6.54 -11.59 -18.06
CA LEU A 94 5.51 -11.41 -19.08
C LEU A 94 5.03 -9.95 -19.15
N TYR A 95 4.97 -9.25 -18.02
CA TYR A 95 4.62 -7.84 -18.02
C TYR A 95 5.70 -6.96 -18.67
N GLU A 96 6.97 -7.20 -18.32
CA GLU A 96 8.12 -6.49 -18.89
C GLU A 96 8.25 -6.71 -20.41
N ASP A 97 7.95 -7.93 -20.88
CA ASP A 97 7.92 -8.28 -22.31
C ASP A 97 6.69 -7.72 -23.04
N GLY A 98 5.81 -7.01 -22.33
CA GLY A 98 4.56 -6.51 -22.86
C GLY A 98 3.68 -7.64 -23.37
N LEU A 99 3.61 -8.76 -22.65
CA LEU A 99 2.82 -9.97 -22.91
C LEU A 99 1.52 -10.08 -22.08
N VAL A 100 1.34 -9.22 -21.08
CA VAL A 100 0.17 -9.15 -20.20
C VAL A 100 -0.29 -7.72 -19.98
N ASP A 101 -1.60 -7.55 -19.91
CA ASP A 101 -2.28 -6.27 -19.69
C ASP A 101 -3.10 -6.25 -18.38
N GLY A 102 -3.26 -7.39 -17.71
CA GLY A 102 -3.85 -7.53 -16.38
C GLY A 102 -3.84 -8.98 -15.89
N ILE A 103 -4.15 -9.20 -14.61
CA ILE A 103 -4.23 -10.55 -14.00
C ILE A 103 -5.59 -10.77 -13.36
N ILE A 104 -6.05 -12.03 -13.39
CA ILE A 104 -7.12 -12.52 -12.56
C ILE A 104 -6.71 -13.86 -11.93
N VAL A 105 -6.79 -13.95 -10.60
CA VAL A 105 -6.40 -15.14 -9.84
C VAL A 105 -7.60 -15.71 -9.12
N LEU A 106 -7.82 -17.02 -9.27
CA LEU A 106 -8.89 -17.76 -8.59
C LEU A 106 -8.31 -18.63 -7.48
N GLY A 107 -8.83 -18.53 -6.25
CA GLY A 107 -8.28 -19.33 -5.17
C GLY A 107 -9.12 -19.40 -3.88
N GLY A 108 -8.84 -20.47 -3.12
CA GLY A 108 -9.13 -20.50 -1.69
C GLY A 108 -8.07 -19.73 -0.89
N THR A 109 -7.79 -20.15 0.35
CA THR A 109 -6.73 -19.54 1.16
C THR A 109 -5.36 -19.60 0.48
N MET A 110 -4.94 -20.78 0.01
CA MET A 110 -3.65 -20.99 -0.67
C MET A 110 -3.52 -20.21 -1.98
N GLY A 111 -4.56 -20.24 -2.83
CA GLY A 111 -4.54 -19.48 -4.08
C GLY A 111 -4.57 -17.96 -3.85
N THR A 112 -5.21 -17.50 -2.77
CA THR A 112 -5.18 -16.09 -2.36
C THR A 112 -3.80 -15.68 -1.88
N ASP A 113 -3.13 -16.53 -1.10
CA ASP A 113 -1.75 -16.30 -0.65
C ASP A 113 -0.81 -16.04 -1.84
N LEU A 114 -0.82 -16.94 -2.83
CA LEU A 114 -0.08 -16.77 -4.08
C LEU A 114 -0.49 -15.50 -4.84
N ALA A 115 -1.78 -15.21 -4.89
CA ALA A 115 -2.32 -14.07 -5.63
C ALA A 115 -1.78 -12.72 -5.12
N LEU A 116 -1.55 -12.60 -3.80
CA LEU A 116 -1.04 -11.37 -3.20
C LEU A 116 0.37 -11.05 -3.71
N ASP A 117 1.25 -12.05 -3.80
CA ASP A 117 2.61 -11.87 -4.28
C ASP A 117 2.65 -11.55 -5.78
N VAL A 118 1.82 -12.27 -6.56
CA VAL A 118 1.68 -12.03 -8.00
C VAL A 118 1.10 -10.64 -8.29
N ALA A 119 0.17 -10.16 -7.47
CA ALA A 119 -0.34 -8.80 -7.60
C ALA A 119 0.70 -7.74 -7.23
N ALA A 120 1.46 -7.95 -6.17
CA ALA A 120 2.43 -6.97 -5.66
C ALA A 120 3.56 -6.64 -6.64
N VAL A 121 3.90 -7.57 -7.55
CA VAL A 121 4.98 -7.37 -8.53
C VAL A 121 4.59 -6.48 -9.71
N LEU A 122 3.29 -6.26 -9.92
CA LEU A 122 2.78 -5.48 -11.04
C LEU A 122 2.64 -4.00 -10.65
N PRO A 123 3.02 -3.05 -11.53
CA PRO A 123 2.90 -1.62 -11.22
C PRO A 123 1.46 -1.14 -10.97
N LEU A 124 1.34 -0.02 -10.24
CA LEU A 124 0.08 0.70 -10.08
C LEU A 124 -0.56 1.03 -11.45
N GLY A 125 -1.87 0.81 -11.56
CA GLY A 125 -2.65 1.04 -12.78
C GLY A 125 -2.75 -0.18 -13.70
N VAL A 126 -1.98 -1.24 -13.44
CA VAL A 126 -2.20 -2.55 -14.09
C VAL A 126 -3.35 -3.25 -13.38
N PRO A 127 -4.43 -3.67 -14.07
CA PRO A 127 -5.54 -4.39 -13.45
C PRO A 127 -5.10 -5.68 -12.76
N LYS A 128 -5.41 -5.81 -11.47
CA LYS A 128 -5.12 -6.98 -10.65
C LYS A 128 -6.40 -7.38 -9.95
N PHE A 129 -6.90 -8.58 -10.24
CA PHE A 129 -8.15 -9.05 -9.70
C PHE A 129 -7.98 -10.39 -8.99
N VAL A 130 -8.50 -10.52 -7.78
CA VAL A 130 -8.50 -11.79 -7.03
C VAL A 130 -9.92 -12.21 -6.71
N VAL A 131 -10.28 -13.41 -7.16
CA VAL A 131 -11.54 -14.07 -6.81
C VAL A 131 -11.23 -15.07 -5.70
N SER A 132 -11.62 -14.73 -4.47
CA SER A 132 -11.16 -15.43 -3.27
C SER A 132 -12.30 -15.84 -2.35
N THR A 133 -12.22 -17.04 -1.77
CA THR A 133 -13.16 -17.45 -0.70
C THR A 133 -12.93 -16.71 0.62
N ILE A 134 -11.83 -15.99 0.76
CA ILE A 134 -11.46 -15.18 1.93
C ILE A 134 -11.25 -13.70 1.58
N ALA A 135 -11.81 -13.22 0.46
CA ALA A 135 -11.74 -11.80 0.11
C ALA A 135 -12.22 -10.92 1.27
N TYR A 136 -11.46 -9.86 1.58
CA TYR A 136 -11.72 -8.92 2.68
C TYR A 136 -11.63 -9.51 4.10
N SER A 137 -11.13 -10.75 4.24
CA SER A 137 -10.96 -11.40 5.53
C SER A 137 -9.81 -10.80 6.34
N HIS A 138 -9.93 -10.82 7.67
CA HIS A 138 -8.83 -10.49 8.60
C HIS A 138 -7.64 -11.46 8.52
N LEU A 139 -7.74 -12.55 7.77
CA LEU A 139 -6.62 -13.45 7.47
C LEU A 139 -5.63 -12.84 6.46
N ILE A 140 -6.06 -11.87 5.67
CA ILE A 140 -5.21 -11.24 4.66
C ILE A 140 -4.41 -10.12 5.35
N PRO A 141 -3.08 -10.24 5.41
CA PRO A 141 -2.26 -9.22 6.05
C PRO A 141 -2.25 -7.94 5.17
N PRO A 142 -2.60 -6.77 5.73
CA PRO A 142 -2.69 -5.51 4.97
C PRO A 142 -1.43 -5.16 4.15
N GLU A 143 -0.24 -5.51 4.65
CA GLU A 143 1.06 -5.34 3.99
C GLU A 143 1.18 -6.03 2.63
N ARG A 144 0.45 -7.13 2.40
CA ARG A 144 0.55 -7.91 1.16
C ARG A 144 -0.44 -7.44 0.10
N ILE A 145 -1.30 -6.48 0.42
CA ILE A 145 -2.34 -5.98 -0.49
C ILE A 145 -1.73 -4.88 -1.37
N ALA A 146 -1.63 -5.15 -2.67
CA ALA A 146 -1.23 -4.12 -3.63
C ALA A 146 -2.22 -2.93 -3.62
N PRO A 147 -1.77 -1.68 -3.83
CA PRO A 147 -2.60 -0.48 -3.60
C PRO A 147 -3.90 -0.42 -4.42
N ASP A 148 -3.90 -0.99 -5.61
CA ASP A 148 -5.00 -1.02 -6.58
C ASP A 148 -5.55 -2.44 -6.80
N LEU A 149 -5.32 -3.36 -5.85
CA LEU A 149 -5.85 -4.72 -5.91
C LEU A 149 -7.38 -4.71 -5.81
N MET A 150 -8.03 -5.30 -6.81
CA MET A 150 -9.46 -5.59 -6.75
C MET A 150 -9.67 -7.01 -6.23
N MET A 151 -10.65 -7.18 -5.35
CA MET A 151 -11.05 -8.51 -4.86
C MET A 151 -12.55 -8.71 -4.97
N ILE A 152 -12.99 -9.95 -5.12
CA ILE A 152 -14.39 -10.32 -4.95
C ILE A 152 -14.49 -11.61 -4.12
N LEU A 153 -15.48 -11.64 -3.23
CA LEU A 153 -15.77 -12.85 -2.45
C LEU A 153 -16.37 -13.90 -3.36
N TRP A 154 -15.68 -15.04 -3.48
CA TRP A 154 -16.15 -16.18 -4.25
C TRP A 154 -17.19 -17.00 -3.46
N ALA A 155 -18.39 -16.42 -3.32
CA ALA A 155 -19.50 -17.03 -2.59
C ALA A 155 -19.90 -18.38 -3.22
N GLY A 156 -19.97 -19.43 -2.41
CA GLY A 156 -20.32 -20.78 -2.86
C GLY A 156 -19.23 -21.49 -3.68
N GLY A 157 -18.02 -20.91 -3.77
CA GLY A 157 -16.88 -21.36 -4.59
C GLY A 157 -16.02 -22.48 -4.02
N LEU A 158 -16.55 -23.27 -3.08
CA LEU A 158 -15.75 -24.32 -2.45
C LEU A 158 -15.41 -25.43 -3.44
N TYR A 159 -16.41 -25.87 -4.22
CA TYR A 159 -16.27 -26.96 -5.17
C TYR A 159 -17.35 -26.90 -6.26
N GLY A 160 -16.91 -26.84 -7.51
CA GLY A 160 -17.76 -26.97 -8.68
C GLY A 160 -18.45 -25.67 -9.11
N LEU A 161 -18.88 -25.67 -10.37
CA LEU A 161 -19.39 -24.48 -11.04
C LEU A 161 -20.93 -24.40 -11.01
N ASN A 162 -21.47 -23.87 -9.91
CA ASN A 162 -22.89 -23.55 -9.77
C ASN A 162 -23.24 -22.11 -10.22
N ASP A 163 -24.52 -21.76 -10.27
CA ASP A 163 -24.99 -20.45 -10.74
C ASP A 163 -24.46 -19.27 -9.92
N ILE A 164 -24.27 -19.46 -8.60
CA ILE A 164 -23.68 -18.44 -7.72
C ILE A 164 -22.22 -18.20 -8.14
N CYS A 165 -21.47 -19.28 -8.36
CA CYS A 165 -20.09 -19.19 -8.84
C CYS A 165 -20.01 -18.50 -10.20
N ARG A 166 -20.85 -18.91 -11.17
CA ARG A 166 -20.89 -18.30 -12.51
C ARG A 166 -21.17 -16.80 -12.46
N SER A 167 -22.09 -16.37 -11.59
CA SER A 167 -22.41 -14.96 -11.39
C SER A 167 -21.21 -14.17 -10.86
N VAL A 168 -20.50 -14.69 -9.86
CA VAL A 168 -19.33 -14.01 -9.28
C VAL A 168 -18.15 -14.00 -10.25
N LEU A 169 -17.82 -15.15 -10.86
CA LEU A 169 -16.71 -15.29 -11.79
C LEU A 169 -16.91 -14.40 -13.03
N SER A 170 -18.13 -14.31 -13.56
CA SER A 170 -18.41 -13.47 -14.74
C SER A 170 -18.25 -11.98 -14.45
N GLN A 171 -18.69 -11.52 -13.27
CA GLN A 171 -18.46 -10.13 -12.82
C GLN A 171 -16.97 -9.81 -12.71
N ALA A 172 -16.17 -10.70 -12.10
CA ALA A 172 -14.73 -10.51 -11.98
C ALA A 172 -14.03 -10.45 -13.34
N CYS A 173 -14.38 -11.36 -14.25
CA CYS A 173 -13.84 -11.41 -15.61
C CYS A 173 -14.20 -10.15 -16.41
N GLY A 174 -15.46 -9.71 -16.34
CA GLY A 174 -15.89 -8.46 -16.99
C GLY A 174 -15.16 -7.23 -16.41
N ALA A 175 -14.99 -7.18 -15.10
CA ALA A 175 -14.31 -6.08 -14.42
C ALA A 175 -12.83 -5.97 -14.82
N VAL A 176 -12.08 -7.09 -14.82
CA VAL A 176 -10.66 -7.07 -15.20
C VAL A 176 -10.46 -6.69 -16.67
N VAL A 177 -11.31 -7.19 -17.59
CA VAL A 177 -11.25 -6.81 -19.01
C VAL A 177 -11.62 -5.35 -19.21
N GLY A 178 -12.67 -4.87 -18.55
CA GLY A 178 -13.08 -3.46 -18.59
C GLY A 178 -11.97 -2.53 -18.08
N ALA A 179 -11.35 -2.88 -16.94
CA ALA A 179 -10.21 -2.15 -16.39
C ALA A 179 -9.01 -2.17 -17.35
N ALA A 180 -8.73 -3.28 -18.03
CA ALA A 180 -7.64 -3.35 -19.00
C ALA A 180 -7.88 -2.53 -20.27
N LYS A 181 -9.15 -2.38 -20.70
CA LYS A 181 -9.52 -1.57 -21.87
C LYS A 181 -9.60 -0.08 -21.59
N HIS A 182 -10.06 0.29 -20.40
CA HIS A 182 -10.46 1.66 -20.08
C HIS A 182 -9.68 2.28 -18.92
N GLY A 183 -8.80 1.53 -18.27
CA GLY A 183 -7.93 2.02 -17.22
C GLY A 183 -6.97 3.09 -17.74
N THR A 184 -6.82 4.16 -16.96
CA THR A 184 -5.81 5.19 -17.23
C THR A 184 -4.54 4.81 -16.52
N ARG A 185 -3.46 4.63 -17.28
CA ARG A 185 -2.13 4.40 -16.71
C ARG A 185 -1.61 5.70 -16.12
N THR A 186 -0.79 5.58 -15.07
CA THR A 186 -0.13 6.74 -14.48
C THR A 186 0.78 7.41 -15.52
N ASP A 187 0.61 8.70 -15.71
CA ASP A 187 1.53 9.50 -16.51
C ASP A 187 2.77 9.80 -15.67
N ARG A 188 3.96 9.63 -16.27
CA ARG A 188 5.25 9.90 -15.61
C ARG A 188 5.93 11.16 -16.17
N GLN A 189 5.18 11.98 -16.90
CA GLN A 189 5.69 13.23 -17.45
C GLN A 189 6.14 14.19 -16.36
N ARG A 190 5.35 14.36 -15.29
CA ARG A 190 5.67 15.24 -14.16
C ARG A 190 6.28 14.42 -13.01
N PRO A 191 7.31 14.94 -12.32
CA PRO A 191 7.81 14.33 -11.10
C PRO A 191 6.71 14.31 -10.02
N LEU A 192 6.52 13.17 -9.38
CA LEU A 192 5.46 12.94 -8.39
C LEU A 192 5.99 13.17 -6.96
N ILE A 193 5.26 13.97 -6.19
CA ILE A 193 5.47 14.14 -4.75
C ILE A 193 4.43 13.30 -3.99
N GLY A 194 4.90 12.39 -3.15
CA GLY A 194 4.05 11.66 -2.23
C GLY A 194 3.86 12.44 -0.93
N MET A 195 2.63 12.62 -0.47
CA MET A 195 2.30 13.33 0.76
C MET A 195 1.35 12.52 1.63
N THR A 196 1.65 12.32 2.91
CA THR A 196 0.72 11.67 3.84
C THR A 196 -0.10 12.72 4.58
N SER A 197 -1.37 12.43 4.86
CA SER A 197 -2.27 13.33 5.59
C SER A 197 -3.47 12.59 6.18
N LEU A 198 -4.18 13.26 7.09
CA LEU A 198 -5.56 12.99 7.46
C LEU A 198 -6.51 13.93 6.72
N GLY A 199 -7.82 13.75 6.94
CA GLY A 199 -8.84 14.69 6.48
C GLY A 199 -8.56 16.11 6.94
N SER A 200 -9.05 17.10 6.18
CA SER A 200 -8.74 18.52 6.44
C SER A 200 -9.35 19.12 7.70
N SER A 201 -10.18 18.35 8.39
CA SER A 201 -10.61 18.62 9.76
C SER A 201 -9.50 18.39 10.78
N CYS A 202 -8.51 17.55 10.48
CA CYS A 202 -7.37 17.25 11.35
C CYS A 202 -6.06 17.90 10.86
N LEU A 203 -5.71 17.74 9.58
CA LEU A 203 -4.45 18.24 9.01
C LEU A 203 -4.71 19.16 7.81
N LYS A 204 -4.12 20.36 7.78
CA LYS A 204 -4.47 21.42 6.81
C LYS A 204 -3.38 21.77 5.80
N TYR A 205 -2.14 21.34 6.05
CA TYR A 205 -0.97 21.70 5.23
C TYR A 205 -1.13 21.35 3.75
N MET A 206 -1.85 20.28 3.42
CA MET A 206 -2.04 19.87 2.03
C MET A 206 -2.79 20.93 1.19
N LYS A 207 -3.62 21.77 1.83
CA LYS A 207 -4.32 22.88 1.16
C LYS A 207 -3.38 24.02 0.75
N TYR A 208 -2.28 24.20 1.49
CA TYR A 208 -1.28 25.22 1.20
C TYR A 208 -0.19 24.70 0.27
N LEU A 209 0.24 23.45 0.48
CA LEU A 209 1.38 22.86 -0.21
C LEU A 209 1.06 22.41 -1.63
N ARG A 210 -0.09 21.76 -1.84
CA ARG A 210 -0.42 21.19 -3.15
C ARG A 210 -0.44 22.25 -4.28
N PRO A 211 -1.12 23.40 -4.13
CA PRO A 211 -1.10 24.42 -5.19
C PRO A 211 0.31 24.95 -5.48
N GLU A 212 1.16 25.07 -4.45
CA GLU A 212 2.52 25.58 -4.59
C GLU A 212 3.46 24.58 -5.27
N LEU A 213 3.33 23.29 -4.98
CA LEU A 213 4.06 22.22 -5.66
C LEU A 213 3.58 22.05 -7.12
N GLU A 214 2.28 22.15 -7.36
CA GLU A 214 1.72 22.07 -8.73
C GLU A 214 2.19 23.24 -9.60
N LYS A 215 2.24 24.47 -9.07
CA LYS A 215 2.82 25.65 -9.77
C LYS A 215 4.29 25.45 -10.14
N ARG A 216 5.04 24.68 -9.34
CA ARG A 216 6.44 24.33 -9.58
C ARG A 216 6.61 23.19 -10.60
N GLY A 217 5.52 22.63 -11.15
CA GLY A 217 5.58 21.57 -12.16
C GLY A 217 5.59 20.15 -11.59
N TYR A 218 5.23 19.96 -10.32
CA TYR A 218 5.10 18.62 -9.71
C TYR A 218 3.66 18.13 -9.71
N GLU A 219 3.48 16.82 -9.85
CA GLU A 219 2.22 16.19 -9.46
C GLU A 219 2.25 15.85 -7.97
N VAL A 220 1.12 15.90 -7.27
CA VAL A 220 1.05 15.63 -5.83
C VAL A 220 0.00 14.55 -5.56
N ALA A 221 0.45 13.41 -5.04
CA ALA A 221 -0.42 12.35 -4.56
C ALA A 221 -0.52 12.42 -3.03
N ILE A 222 -1.74 12.60 -2.51
CA ILE A 222 -2.01 12.68 -1.07
C ILE A 222 -2.61 11.36 -0.60
N PHE A 223 -1.99 10.74 0.40
CA PHE A 223 -2.36 9.44 0.94
C PHE A 223 -2.97 9.61 2.33
N HIS A 224 -4.15 8.99 2.53
CA HIS A 224 -4.85 9.03 3.81
C HIS A 224 -4.20 8.07 4.81
N ALA A 225 -3.61 8.59 5.88
CA ALA A 225 -2.81 7.82 6.82
C ALA A 225 -3.63 6.98 7.82
N THR A 226 -4.57 6.16 7.33
CA THR A 226 -5.43 5.28 8.15
C THR A 226 -5.12 3.80 7.94
N GLY A 227 -3.83 3.45 7.87
CA GLY A 227 -3.32 2.11 7.63
C GLY A 227 -3.10 1.85 6.14
N MET A 228 -4.18 1.63 5.38
CA MET A 228 -4.08 1.25 3.97
C MET A 228 -3.52 2.35 3.06
N GLY A 229 -3.77 3.63 3.35
CA GLY A 229 -3.20 4.71 2.55
C GLY A 229 -1.70 4.88 2.79
N GLY A 230 -1.22 4.74 4.04
CA GLY A 230 0.21 4.66 4.31
C GLY A 230 0.85 3.41 3.71
N ARG A 231 0.16 2.26 3.68
CA ARG A 231 0.63 1.06 2.94
C ARG A 231 0.84 1.36 1.47
N ALA A 232 -0.15 1.99 0.83
CA ALA A 232 -0.06 2.37 -0.57
C ALA A 232 1.10 3.32 -0.83
N TYR A 233 1.28 4.30 0.05
CA TYR A 233 2.40 5.23 0.03
C TYR A 233 3.76 4.50 0.12
N GLU A 234 3.95 3.62 1.11
CA GLU A 234 5.19 2.85 1.29
C GLU A 234 5.48 1.89 0.12
N ALA A 235 4.44 1.27 -0.45
CA ALA A 235 4.57 0.39 -1.62
C ALA A 235 5.02 1.15 -2.87
N ILE A 236 4.55 2.38 -3.08
CA ILE A 236 5.02 3.23 -4.19
C ILE A 236 6.45 3.72 -3.92
N ALA A 237 6.77 4.06 -2.67
CA ALA A 237 8.11 4.49 -2.27
C ALA A 237 9.16 3.38 -2.44
N SER A 238 8.83 2.12 -2.12
CA SER A 238 9.74 0.97 -2.30
C SER A 238 10.09 0.72 -3.77
N GLN A 239 9.20 1.13 -4.70
CA GLN A 239 9.40 1.05 -6.15
C GLN A 239 9.99 2.33 -6.76
N ARG A 240 10.55 3.25 -5.95
CA ARG A 240 11.12 4.54 -6.41
C ARG A 240 10.09 5.40 -7.17
N GLY A 241 8.83 5.34 -6.75
CA GLY A 241 7.71 5.99 -7.45
C GLY A 241 7.59 7.50 -7.22
N PHE A 242 8.36 8.09 -6.30
CA PHE A 242 8.31 9.51 -5.97
C PHE A 242 9.64 10.21 -6.26
N ALA A 243 9.56 11.49 -6.62
CA ALA A 243 10.72 12.38 -6.73
C ALA A 243 11.20 12.87 -5.36
N ALA A 244 10.25 13.12 -4.44
CA ALA A 244 10.47 13.40 -3.03
C ALA A 244 9.18 13.13 -2.26
N VAL A 245 9.27 13.08 -0.93
CA VAL A 245 8.10 12.85 -0.09
C VAL A 245 7.95 13.87 1.03
N PHE A 246 6.69 14.18 1.33
CA PHE A 246 6.22 15.04 2.42
C PHE A 246 5.46 14.16 3.39
N ASP A 247 6.19 13.43 4.22
CA ASP A 247 5.64 12.44 5.12
C ASP A 247 5.25 13.08 6.46
N PHE A 248 4.19 13.88 6.41
CA PHE A 248 3.79 14.75 7.53
C PHE A 248 2.76 14.14 8.46
N CYS A 249 2.10 13.05 8.07
CA CYS A 249 1.22 12.29 8.95
C CYS A 249 1.76 10.88 9.15
N ILE A 250 2.46 10.71 10.27
CA ILE A 250 3.15 9.46 10.62
C ILE A 250 2.44 8.70 11.75
N GLN A 251 1.16 8.99 12.02
CA GLN A 251 0.38 8.32 13.06
C GLN A 251 0.38 6.79 12.94
N GLU A 252 0.50 6.27 11.72
CA GLU A 252 0.56 4.82 11.45
C GLU A 252 1.79 4.14 12.09
N VAL A 253 2.85 4.91 12.41
CA VAL A 253 4.00 4.43 13.19
C VAL A 253 3.60 4.18 14.65
N SER A 254 2.85 5.11 15.25
CA SER A 254 2.30 4.96 16.61
C SER A 254 1.29 3.81 16.65
N ASN A 255 0.36 3.77 15.71
CA ASN A 255 -0.63 2.71 15.58
C ASN A 255 -0.03 1.33 15.46
N HIS A 256 1.05 1.17 14.68
CA HIS A 256 1.75 -0.10 14.59
C HIS A 256 2.47 -0.46 15.90
N HIS A 257 3.05 0.52 16.59
CA HIS A 257 3.72 0.32 17.87
C HIS A 257 2.77 -0.20 18.96
N TYR A 258 1.51 0.25 18.94
CA TYR A 258 0.46 -0.20 19.86
C TYR A 258 -0.38 -1.39 19.33
N ASP A 259 0.12 -2.09 18.30
CA ASP A 259 -0.53 -3.28 17.71
C ASP A 259 -1.99 -3.07 17.28
N THR A 260 -2.31 -1.86 16.79
CA THR A 260 -3.65 -1.56 16.29
C THR A 260 -3.79 -1.95 14.82
N VAL A 261 -5.04 -2.14 14.37
CA VAL A 261 -5.32 -2.48 12.97
C VAL A 261 -5.13 -1.32 11.99
N VAL A 262 -4.98 -0.08 12.49
CA VAL A 262 -4.78 1.12 11.66
C VAL A 262 -3.28 1.27 11.37
N THR A 263 -2.70 0.22 10.81
CA THR A 263 -1.27 0.07 10.65
C THR A 263 -0.87 0.06 9.18
N SER A 264 0.23 0.75 8.90
CA SER A 264 0.98 0.62 7.65
C SER A 264 2.23 -0.24 7.80
N GLY A 265 2.27 -1.02 8.89
CA GLY A 265 3.20 -2.08 9.25
C GLY A 265 4.64 -1.70 9.50
N PRO A 266 5.51 -2.72 9.53
CA PRO A 266 6.80 -2.59 10.19
C PRO A 266 7.75 -1.64 9.48
N ASP A 267 7.59 -1.48 8.16
CA ASP A 267 8.40 -0.64 7.30
C ASP A 267 7.85 0.78 7.12
N ARG A 268 6.74 1.15 7.79
CA ARG A 268 6.25 2.54 7.79
C ARG A 268 7.35 3.50 8.23
N LEU A 269 7.51 4.59 7.48
CA LEU A 269 8.53 5.64 7.56
C LEU A 269 9.92 5.25 7.00
N GLU A 270 10.08 4.05 6.41
CA GLU A 270 11.41 3.54 6.05
C GLU A 270 11.66 3.46 4.54
N ASN A 271 10.65 3.20 3.69
CA ASN A 271 10.95 2.78 2.31
C ASN A 271 11.45 3.92 1.43
N ALA A 272 10.92 5.14 1.56
CA ALA A 272 11.43 6.28 0.79
C ALA A 272 12.92 6.55 1.13
N GLY A 273 13.27 6.53 2.41
CA GLY A 273 14.66 6.70 2.86
C GLY A 273 15.61 5.63 2.38
N ARG A 274 15.19 4.36 2.44
CA ARG A 274 15.97 3.21 1.97
C ARG A 274 16.19 3.21 0.46
N THR A 275 15.23 3.72 -0.31
CA THR A 275 15.35 3.76 -1.77
C THR A 275 16.00 5.04 -2.29
N GLY A 276 16.49 5.91 -1.40
CA GLY A 276 17.19 7.14 -1.78
C GLY A 276 16.26 8.29 -2.18
N ILE A 277 14.96 8.20 -1.90
CA ILE A 277 14.00 9.28 -2.15
C ILE A 277 14.14 10.34 -1.04
N PRO A 278 14.40 11.62 -1.35
CA PRO A 278 14.47 12.68 -0.34
C PRO A 278 13.18 12.79 0.48
N GLN A 279 13.31 12.87 1.80
CA GLN A 279 12.16 12.83 2.74
C GLN A 279 12.10 14.08 3.61
N ILE A 280 10.99 14.82 3.52
CA ILE A 280 10.64 15.85 4.50
C ILE A 280 9.56 15.25 5.39
N VAL A 281 9.83 15.12 6.69
CA VAL A 281 9.02 14.38 7.65
C VAL A 281 8.50 15.31 8.73
N ALA A 282 7.30 15.06 9.26
CA ALA A 282 6.75 15.77 10.41
C ALA A 282 5.87 14.86 11.28
N PRO A 283 5.66 15.18 12.57
CA PRO A 283 5.01 14.29 13.54
C PRO A 283 3.47 14.33 13.52
N GLY A 284 2.85 14.64 12.38
CA GLY A 284 1.41 14.91 12.34
C GLY A 284 0.56 13.75 12.85
N ALA A 285 -0.32 14.07 13.79
CA ALA A 285 -1.25 13.16 14.48
C ALA A 285 -0.61 11.97 15.21
N VAL A 286 0.71 11.99 15.47
CA VAL A 286 1.40 10.83 16.07
C VAL A 286 1.04 10.58 17.54
N ASP A 287 0.41 11.56 18.19
CA ASP A 287 -0.17 11.46 19.53
C ASP A 287 -1.44 10.59 19.58
N MET A 288 -2.06 10.33 18.43
CA MET A 288 -3.29 9.54 18.31
C MET A 288 -2.98 8.06 18.04
N VAL A 289 -3.76 7.19 18.71
CA VAL A 289 -3.82 5.76 18.45
C VAL A 289 -5.24 5.41 18.01
N ASP A 290 -5.38 4.99 16.77
CA ASP A 290 -6.64 4.66 16.12
C ASP A 290 -7.02 3.18 16.30
N LEU A 291 -8.29 2.93 16.60
CA LEU A 291 -8.85 1.64 16.97
C LEU A 291 -10.17 1.38 16.23
N GLN A 292 -10.58 0.11 16.14
CA GLN A 292 -11.92 -0.21 15.65
C GLN A 292 -12.99 0.24 16.66
N ALA A 293 -13.82 1.20 16.27
CA ALA A 293 -14.88 1.74 17.14
C ALA A 293 -15.93 0.68 17.56
N TRP A 294 -16.03 -0.42 16.82
CA TRP A 294 -16.98 -1.51 17.08
C TRP A 294 -16.41 -2.63 17.97
N ARG A 295 -15.14 -2.57 18.36
CA ARG A 295 -14.50 -3.47 19.33
C ARG A 295 -14.42 -2.78 20.70
N PRO A 296 -14.36 -3.55 21.81
CA PRO A 296 -13.98 -2.99 23.10
C PRO A 296 -12.59 -2.34 23.06
N LEU A 297 -12.39 -1.27 23.84
CA LEU A 297 -11.08 -0.65 23.99
C LEU A 297 -10.11 -1.61 24.71
N PRO A 298 -8.83 -1.68 24.30
CA PRO A 298 -7.80 -2.38 25.07
C PRO A 298 -7.63 -1.76 26.47
N ASP A 299 -7.37 -2.59 27.48
CA ASP A 299 -7.25 -2.14 28.88
C ASP A 299 -6.20 -1.04 29.07
N ILE A 300 -5.08 -1.11 28.33
CA ILE A 300 -3.99 -0.11 28.37
C ILE A 300 -4.44 1.29 27.89
N LEU A 301 -5.57 1.39 27.20
CA LEU A 301 -6.10 2.61 26.61
C LEU A 301 -7.45 3.04 27.23
N ALA A 302 -8.01 2.28 28.16
CA ALA A 302 -9.38 2.46 28.66
C ALA A 302 -9.60 3.77 29.43
N GLU A 303 -8.56 4.31 30.09
CA GLU A 303 -8.63 5.56 30.87
C GLU A 303 -8.18 6.80 30.08
N ARG A 304 -7.85 6.64 28.79
CA ARG A 304 -7.37 7.75 27.95
C ARG A 304 -8.53 8.53 27.31
N PRO A 305 -8.34 9.82 26.99
CA PRO A 305 -9.30 10.59 26.20
C PRO A 305 -9.66 9.85 24.90
N TYR A 306 -10.94 9.56 24.73
CA TYR A 306 -11.47 8.79 23.60
C TYR A 306 -12.28 9.69 22.67
N HIS A 307 -12.01 9.59 21.38
CA HIS A 307 -12.73 10.27 20.32
C HIS A 307 -13.31 9.26 19.32
N ALA A 308 -14.62 9.02 19.36
CA ALA A 308 -15.29 8.28 18.29
C ALA A 308 -15.45 9.16 17.05
N HIS A 309 -14.67 8.87 16.00
CA HIS A 309 -14.80 9.59 14.73
C HIS A 309 -16.02 9.12 13.94
N ASN A 310 -16.22 7.80 13.83
CA ASN A 310 -17.42 7.19 13.26
C ASN A 310 -17.61 5.74 13.75
N ARG A 311 -18.55 4.99 13.15
CA ARG A 311 -18.86 3.59 13.55
C ARG A 311 -17.74 2.58 13.26
N LEU A 312 -16.72 2.96 12.51
CA LEU A 312 -15.60 2.11 12.11
C LEU A 312 -14.32 2.44 12.87
N ILE A 313 -14.06 3.72 13.16
CA ILE A 313 -12.79 4.19 13.71
C ILE A 313 -13.00 5.18 14.86
N ALA A 314 -12.17 5.02 15.89
CA ALA A 314 -12.06 5.92 17.03
C ALA A 314 -10.59 6.07 17.42
N SER A 315 -10.27 7.13 18.14
CA SER A 315 -8.89 7.49 18.48
C SER A 315 -8.74 7.73 19.97
N VAL A 316 -7.58 7.41 20.52
CA VAL A 316 -7.19 7.73 21.90
C VAL A 316 -5.82 8.42 21.91
N THR A 317 -5.56 9.27 22.90
CA THR A 317 -4.21 9.84 23.06
C THR A 317 -3.28 8.93 23.87
N THR A 318 -2.01 8.91 23.48
CA THR A 318 -0.93 8.27 24.24
C THR A 318 -0.51 9.09 25.45
N SER A 319 0.10 8.46 26.45
CA SER A 319 0.68 9.15 27.62
C SER A 319 1.97 9.90 27.25
N PRO A 320 2.46 10.83 28.08
CA PRO A 320 3.76 11.45 27.87
C PRO A 320 4.91 10.45 27.68
N GLU A 321 4.92 9.35 28.44
CA GLU A 321 5.89 8.26 28.30
C GLU A 321 5.77 7.56 26.94
N GLY A 322 4.53 7.21 26.54
CA GLY A 322 4.27 6.63 25.23
C GLY A 322 4.69 7.54 24.08
N ARG A 323 4.50 8.86 24.22
CA ARG A 323 5.00 9.84 23.24
C ARG A 323 6.52 9.84 23.15
N ARG A 324 7.24 9.68 24.27
CA ARG A 324 8.71 9.55 24.25
C ARG A 324 9.15 8.25 23.57
N GLU A 325 8.47 7.14 23.84
CA GLU A 325 8.75 5.84 23.19
C GLU A 325 8.57 5.93 21.67
N VAL A 326 7.49 6.56 21.21
CA VAL A 326 7.22 6.80 19.79
C VAL A 326 8.24 7.75 19.17
N ALA A 327 8.65 8.82 19.87
CA ALA A 327 9.70 9.73 19.42
C ALA A 327 11.03 8.98 19.18
N GLN A 328 11.42 8.12 20.12
CA GLN A 328 12.61 7.27 19.98
C GLN A 328 12.48 6.27 18.83
N LEU A 329 11.29 5.71 18.62
CA LEU A 329 11.01 4.82 17.49
C LEU A 329 11.18 5.55 16.15
N ILE A 330 10.64 6.76 16.03
CA ILE A 330 10.80 7.60 14.83
C ILE A 330 12.29 7.85 14.56
N GLY A 331 13.05 8.26 15.58
CA GLY A 331 14.50 8.47 15.46
C GLY A 331 15.24 7.23 14.96
N ARG A 332 14.95 6.05 15.53
CA ARG A 332 15.52 4.76 15.09
C ARG A 332 15.18 4.41 13.65
N LYS A 333 13.96 4.69 13.20
CA LYS A 333 13.52 4.43 11.82
C LYS A 333 14.23 5.35 10.83
N LEU A 334 14.27 6.65 11.12
CA LEU A 334 14.93 7.65 10.27
C LEU A 334 16.46 7.44 10.19
N ALA A 335 17.08 6.88 11.22
CA ALA A 335 18.51 6.54 11.22
C ALA A 335 18.89 5.49 10.16
N ARG A 336 17.91 4.78 9.59
CA ARG A 336 18.10 3.77 8.53
C ARG A 336 17.95 4.33 7.12
N ALA A 337 17.71 5.64 6.97
CA ALA A 337 17.58 6.25 5.66
C ALA A 337 18.95 6.42 4.99
N ASP A 338 19.04 6.02 3.73
CA ASP A 338 20.18 6.30 2.84
C ASP A 338 19.98 7.62 2.07
N ALA A 339 18.75 8.14 2.04
CA ALA A 339 18.37 9.39 1.41
C ALA A 339 18.65 10.62 2.29
N ARG A 340 18.56 11.80 1.68
CA ARG A 340 18.52 13.06 2.43
C ARG A 340 17.20 13.21 3.17
N VAL A 341 17.27 13.51 4.47
CA VAL A 341 16.08 13.63 5.33
C VAL A 341 16.11 14.94 6.11
N ALA A 342 14.96 15.61 6.18
CA ALA A 342 14.68 16.71 7.07
C ALA A 342 13.47 16.36 7.93
N PHE A 343 13.57 16.59 9.23
CA PHE A 343 12.46 16.45 10.17
C PHE A 343 12.02 17.84 10.62
N LEU A 344 10.80 18.22 10.26
CA LEU A 344 10.18 19.46 10.70
C LEU A 344 9.45 19.20 12.02
N LEU A 345 9.88 19.86 13.09
CA LEU A 345 9.31 19.70 14.43
C LEU A 345 8.46 20.93 14.78
N PRO A 346 7.14 20.91 14.54
CA PRO A 346 6.24 21.97 15.01
C PRO A 346 6.09 21.91 16.53
N THR A 347 6.34 23.02 17.22
CA THR A 347 6.33 23.07 18.70
C THR A 347 4.97 23.41 19.31
N GLU A 348 4.06 23.99 18.52
CA GLU A 348 2.77 24.51 19.01
C GLU A 348 1.56 23.61 18.65
N GLY A 349 1.81 22.36 18.23
CA GLY A 349 0.77 21.38 17.92
C GLY A 349 1.01 20.60 16.63
N ILE A 350 0.61 19.34 16.65
CA ILE A 350 0.81 18.31 15.62
C ILE A 350 -0.51 17.82 14.99
N GLN A 351 -1.68 18.26 15.45
CA GLN A 351 -2.98 17.98 14.82
C GLN A 351 -4.10 18.93 15.31
N GLU A 352 -5.22 19.09 14.58
CA GLU A 352 -6.20 20.15 14.89
C GLU A 352 -6.78 20.12 16.32
N TRP A 353 -6.96 18.93 16.88
CA TRP A 353 -7.57 18.68 18.18
C TRP A 353 -6.59 18.75 19.36
N ASP A 354 -5.31 19.08 19.16
CA ASP A 354 -4.35 19.35 20.25
C ASP A 354 -4.25 20.84 20.62
N LYS A 355 -5.21 21.65 20.16
CA LYS A 355 -5.31 23.07 20.52
C LYS A 355 -6.04 23.30 21.84
N PRO A 356 -5.82 24.44 22.51
CA PRO A 356 -6.59 24.81 23.70
C PRO A 356 -8.10 24.67 23.48
N ASN A 357 -8.76 23.96 24.41
CA ASN A 357 -10.19 23.62 24.42
C ASN A 357 -10.65 22.52 23.45
N GLU A 358 -9.75 21.87 22.72
CA GLU A 358 -10.08 20.69 21.91
C GLU A 358 -9.94 19.38 22.71
N PRO A 359 -10.62 18.29 22.30
CA PRO A 359 -10.70 17.05 23.09
C PRO A 359 -9.37 16.34 23.35
N LEU A 360 -8.35 16.57 22.51
CA LEU A 360 -7.06 15.89 22.59
C LEU A 360 -5.92 16.84 23.05
N HIS A 361 -6.27 18.02 23.58
CA HIS A 361 -5.29 18.99 24.07
C HIS A 361 -4.54 18.45 25.28
N ASP A 362 -3.26 18.16 25.09
CA ASP A 362 -2.36 17.62 26.10
C ASP A 362 -0.98 18.32 25.97
N PRO A 363 -0.82 19.51 26.60
CA PRO A 363 0.41 20.29 26.48
C PRO A 363 1.62 19.60 27.12
N ASP A 364 1.41 18.83 28.20
CA ASP A 364 2.49 18.09 28.87
C ASP A 364 2.99 16.95 27.98
N GLY A 365 2.06 16.21 27.34
CA GLY A 365 2.41 15.19 26.36
C GLY A 365 3.12 15.77 25.15
N LEU A 366 2.69 16.94 24.63
CA LEU A 366 3.34 17.59 23.50
C LEU A 366 4.76 18.03 23.86
N ALA A 367 4.94 18.65 25.03
CA ALA A 367 6.25 19.05 25.53
C ALA A 367 7.19 17.85 25.68
N ALA A 368 6.70 16.73 26.24
CA ALA A 368 7.47 15.50 26.36
C ALA A 368 7.90 14.93 24.99
N PHE A 369 7.00 14.95 24.01
CA PHE A 369 7.31 14.53 22.63
C PHE A 369 8.38 15.42 21.99
N VAL A 370 8.20 16.75 22.03
CA VAL A 370 9.11 17.73 21.44
C VAL A 370 10.51 17.62 22.06
N GLU A 371 10.60 17.53 23.39
CA GLU A 371 11.86 17.35 24.09
C GLU A 371 12.57 16.06 23.68
N GLU A 372 11.83 14.95 23.58
CA GLU A 372 12.42 13.67 23.21
C GLU A 372 12.85 13.63 21.74
N MET A 373 12.06 14.22 20.83
CA MET A 373 12.45 14.31 19.41
C MET A 373 13.78 15.04 19.23
N ARG A 374 14.03 16.13 19.96
CA ARG A 374 15.35 16.83 19.93
C ARG A 374 16.53 15.91 20.26
N ARG A 375 16.31 14.88 21.07
CA ARG A 375 17.33 13.89 21.48
C ARG A 375 17.38 12.70 20.54
N ALA A 376 16.22 12.27 20.04
CA ALA A 376 16.06 11.05 19.27
C ALA A 376 16.44 11.21 17.79
N ILE A 377 16.38 12.43 17.24
CA ILE A 377 16.76 12.66 15.84
C ILE A 377 18.25 12.33 15.65
N PRO A 378 18.57 11.42 14.70
CA PRO A 378 19.95 11.04 14.46
C PRO A 378 20.71 12.17 13.74
N PRO A 379 22.06 12.26 13.90
CA PRO A 379 22.86 13.29 13.24
C PRO A 379 22.79 13.33 11.71
N SER A 380 22.36 12.23 11.07
CA SER A 380 22.16 12.14 9.62
C SER A 380 20.89 12.84 9.12
N VAL A 381 19.99 13.23 10.03
CA VAL A 381 18.72 13.89 9.72
C VAL A 381 18.81 15.37 10.11
N ALA A 382 18.45 16.26 9.19
CA ALA A 382 18.36 17.69 9.51
C ALA A 382 17.12 17.96 10.36
N LEU A 383 17.29 18.40 11.60
CA LEU A 383 16.19 18.84 12.46
C LEU A 383 15.91 20.33 12.22
N GLU A 384 14.69 20.64 11.82
CA GLU A 384 14.20 22.02 11.65
C GLU A 384 13.05 22.26 12.63
N GLU A 385 13.32 23.00 13.71
CA GLU A 385 12.27 23.40 14.65
C GLU A 385 11.42 24.52 14.05
N VAL A 386 10.11 24.35 14.11
CA VAL A 386 9.14 25.31 13.58
C VAL A 386 8.29 25.80 14.76
N ASP A 387 8.50 27.05 15.16
CA ASP A 387 7.72 27.74 16.21
C ASP A 387 6.30 28.08 15.71
N ALA A 388 5.55 27.02 15.40
CA ALA A 388 4.18 27.09 14.92
C ALA A 388 3.51 25.73 15.03
N HIS A 389 2.19 25.73 14.92
CA HIS A 389 1.39 24.52 14.81
C HIS A 389 1.50 23.96 13.39
N ILE A 390 1.47 22.63 13.22
CA ILE A 390 1.50 21.95 11.91
C ILE A 390 0.45 22.47 10.90
N ASN A 391 -0.69 22.95 11.39
CA ASN A 391 -1.79 23.47 10.57
C ASN A 391 -1.63 24.95 10.18
N SER A 392 -0.57 25.60 10.66
CA SER A 392 -0.27 26.99 10.34
C SER A 392 0.29 27.11 8.91
N PRO A 393 0.05 28.25 8.23
CA PRO A 393 0.76 28.57 7.00
C PRO A 393 2.29 28.62 7.16
N ALA A 394 2.78 29.01 8.34
CA ALA A 394 4.21 29.08 8.66
C ALA A 394 4.89 27.70 8.55
N PHE A 395 4.24 26.64 9.03
CA PHE A 395 4.74 25.27 8.88
C PHE A 395 4.84 24.86 7.40
N SER A 396 3.82 25.17 6.60
CA SER A 396 3.84 24.87 5.15
C SER A 396 4.92 25.69 4.42
N ALA A 397 5.17 26.92 4.84
CA ALA A 397 6.25 27.74 4.30
C ALA A 397 7.64 27.18 4.64
N ALA A 398 7.84 26.69 5.86
CA ALA A 398 9.10 26.02 6.26
C ALA A 398 9.36 24.76 5.42
N ALA A 399 8.33 23.93 5.21
CA ALA A 399 8.41 22.76 4.34
C ALA A 399 8.80 23.11 2.90
N LEU A 400 8.19 24.16 2.32
CA LEU A 400 8.54 24.62 0.98
C LEU A 400 9.96 25.18 0.91
N ALA A 401 10.43 25.88 1.95
CA ALA A 401 11.80 26.39 1.98
C ALA A 401 12.84 25.25 1.96
N VAL A 402 12.62 24.17 2.72
CA VAL A 402 13.47 22.98 2.68
C VAL A 402 13.41 22.32 1.30
N PHE A 403 12.21 22.17 0.74
CA PHE A 403 12.01 21.59 -0.59
C PHE A 403 12.72 22.39 -1.69
N ASP A 404 12.48 23.70 -1.76
CA ASP A 404 13.05 24.60 -2.78
C ASP A 404 14.58 24.63 -2.68
N LYS A 405 15.14 24.58 -1.46
CA LYS A 405 16.58 24.41 -1.24
C LYS A 405 17.09 23.10 -1.84
N TRP A 406 16.41 21.99 -1.61
CA TRP A 406 16.82 20.69 -2.14
C TRP A 406 16.69 20.59 -3.67
N VAL A 407 15.72 21.29 -4.27
CA VAL A 407 15.65 21.44 -5.73
C VAL A 407 16.85 22.23 -6.24
N ALA A 408 17.17 23.38 -5.63
CA ALA A 408 18.32 24.20 -6.03
C ALA A 408 19.67 23.49 -5.88
N GLU A 409 19.79 22.58 -4.91
CA GLU A 409 20.97 21.74 -4.70
C GLU A 409 21.01 20.49 -5.61
N GLY A 410 19.98 20.27 -6.44
CA GLY A 410 19.88 19.13 -7.35
C GLY A 410 19.56 17.79 -6.64
N VAL A 411 19.15 17.83 -5.38
CA VAL A 411 18.73 16.65 -4.61
C VAL A 411 17.36 16.15 -5.08
N ILE A 412 16.45 17.09 -5.38
CA ILE A 412 15.14 16.81 -5.98
C ILE A 412 15.20 17.29 -7.44
N PRO A 413 14.77 16.48 -8.42
CA PRO A 413 14.72 16.94 -9.82
C PRO A 413 13.78 18.13 -9.97
N GLU A 414 14.12 19.08 -10.84
CA GLU A 414 13.25 20.21 -11.18
C GLU A 414 11.89 19.74 -11.71
N GLY A 415 10.83 20.47 -11.36
CA GLY A 415 9.49 20.19 -11.82
C GLY A 415 9.30 20.47 -13.30
N ARG A 416 8.24 19.90 -13.88
CA ARG A 416 7.93 20.01 -15.31
C ARG A 416 6.53 20.63 -15.46
N PRO A 417 6.43 21.89 -15.89
CA PRO A 417 5.16 22.61 -15.97
C PRO A 417 4.20 22.04 -17.03
#